data_AF-A0A838VDW4-F1
#
_entry.id   AF-A0A838VDW4-F1
#
_cell.length_a   1.000
_cell.length_b   1.000
_cell.length_c   1.000
_cell.angle_alpha   90.00
_cell.angle_beta   90.00
_cell.angle_gamma   90.00
#
_symmetry.space_group_name_H-M   'P 1'
#
loop_
_entity.id
_entity.type
_entity.pdbx_description
1 polymer ?
#
loop_
_entity_poly.entity_id
_entity_poly.type
_entity_poly.pdbx_seq_one_letter_code
_entity_poly.pdbx_strand_id
1 'polypeptide(L)'
;GGAGLSFTTANATGGSAILTTAGALSVDRSQASADAAFTSSGGGVTLGASNVAGGALGVTAAGTATFNGVATGATMAIRSSDIAIAPTAQLGAQGTTSQLSFTSTNSGQTFIGGAATGSGGYRLGDAELQRAFANGISIAAVPGQQGASVTPNATPGVVLDTLTLTAAQNGQTGATAANIGASGTLRIQTPGVLRVVGAVKLNNANSGNRFELAADTAIEAQPTGSIALNGASGLIGTLALNSADVIASSAQALSDVAAAANLKAASDRLGINDGAVNDEGYFGAGGIIVTIGNSLYIQNSGVSAPAGTSDFTGRRGFTVGDGGFTVVAAGTNRVKIAINGRQVSTTATGGFVTGVDLIPRVVIRTSTGQATGQATSAFDPLSTINGCSILNPDSCGVHFDDPGKVARDVIENEVEQMSIGQLLPVALVELKDFEGFADQPLIDEPVTGAGNDDLYAIDDSQVCDAKRKDPPCK
;
A
#
# COMPACT_ATOMS: atom_id res chain seq x y z
N GLY A 1 -24.26 -29.31 25.88
CA GLY A 1 -24.40 -27.87 26.15
C GLY A 1 -24.14 -27.63 27.61
N GLY A 2 -23.24 -26.71 27.95
CA GLY A 2 -22.98 -26.34 29.34
C GLY A 2 -24.13 -25.52 29.92
N ALA A 3 -24.29 -25.54 31.26
CA ALA A 3 -25.28 -24.70 31.94
C ALA A 3 -24.92 -23.21 31.78
N GLY A 4 -25.92 -22.37 31.49
CA GLY A 4 -25.72 -20.91 31.45
C GLY A 4 -25.62 -20.30 32.86
N LEU A 5 -25.03 -19.11 32.94
CA LEU A 5 -25.01 -18.30 34.17
C LEU A 5 -25.68 -16.94 33.90
N SER A 6 -26.45 -16.46 34.87
CA SER A 6 -27.07 -15.13 34.81
C SER A 6 -26.91 -14.42 36.14
N PHE A 7 -26.41 -13.18 36.09
CA PHE A 7 -26.21 -12.31 37.24
C PHE A 7 -26.97 -11.01 37.01
N THR A 8 -27.79 -10.59 37.97
CA THR A 8 -28.28 -9.21 38.01
C THR A 8 -27.15 -8.26 38.37
N THR A 9 -26.31 -8.65 39.34
CA THR A 9 -25.18 -7.85 39.80
C THR A 9 -23.96 -8.73 40.11
N ALA A 10 -22.78 -8.33 39.67
CA ALA A 10 -21.49 -8.93 40.00
C ALA A 10 -20.50 -7.84 40.45
N ASN A 11 -20.36 -7.63 41.76
CA ASN A 11 -19.52 -6.57 42.32
C ASN A 11 -18.29 -7.13 43.05
N ALA A 12 -17.12 -6.61 42.70
CA ALA A 12 -15.83 -6.88 43.33
C ALA A 12 -15.20 -5.53 43.75
N THR A 13 -15.56 -5.05 44.94
CA THR A 13 -15.14 -3.72 45.44
C THR A 13 -13.67 -3.62 45.86
N GLY A 14 -12.99 -4.77 46.03
CA GLY A 14 -11.58 -4.85 46.39
C GLY A 14 -10.72 -5.66 45.42
N GLY A 15 -11.21 -5.92 44.20
CA GLY A 15 -10.47 -6.74 43.24
C GLY A 15 -11.18 -6.91 41.90
N SER A 16 -10.97 -8.08 41.30
CA SER A 16 -11.47 -8.40 39.97
C SER A 16 -12.76 -9.20 40.00
N ALA A 17 -13.63 -9.00 39.00
CA ALA A 17 -14.82 -9.83 38.77
C ALA A 17 -14.56 -10.77 37.59
N ILE A 18 -14.33 -12.06 37.86
CA ILE A 18 -14.02 -13.07 36.84
C ILE A 18 -15.13 -14.12 36.81
N LEU A 19 -15.86 -14.19 35.70
CA LEU A 19 -16.96 -15.13 35.52
C LEU A 19 -16.71 -15.98 34.26
N THR A 20 -16.77 -17.30 34.43
CA THR A 20 -16.56 -18.27 33.35
C THR A 20 -17.68 -19.29 33.35
N THR A 21 -18.20 -19.60 32.17
CA THR A 21 -19.21 -20.64 31.98
C THR A 21 -19.03 -21.39 30.66
N ALA A 22 -19.54 -22.63 30.62
CA ALA A 22 -19.62 -23.43 29.40
C ALA A 22 -20.91 -23.16 28.59
N GLY A 23 -21.95 -22.56 29.20
CA GLY A 23 -23.16 -22.10 28.53
C GLY A 23 -23.15 -20.59 28.28
N ALA A 24 -24.30 -20.00 27.96
CA ALA A 24 -24.41 -18.54 27.83
C ALA A 24 -24.15 -17.82 29.17
N LEU A 25 -23.55 -16.63 29.11
CA LEU A 25 -23.33 -15.75 30.27
C LEU A 25 -24.12 -14.46 30.11
N SER A 26 -24.91 -14.09 31.11
CA SER A 26 -25.57 -12.79 31.18
C SER A 26 -25.19 -12.06 32.47
N VAL A 27 -24.78 -10.81 32.37
CA VAL A 27 -24.45 -9.95 33.51
C VAL A 27 -25.12 -8.60 33.27
N ASP A 28 -26.15 -8.26 34.05
CA ASP A 28 -26.82 -6.96 33.89
C ASP A 28 -25.94 -5.82 34.39
N ARG A 29 -25.40 -5.97 35.61
CA ARG A 29 -24.48 -4.99 36.20
C ARG A 29 -23.21 -5.64 36.74
N SER A 30 -22.07 -4.99 36.53
CA SER A 30 -20.82 -5.36 37.20
C SER A 30 -20.00 -4.14 37.59
N GLN A 31 -19.37 -4.21 38.75
CA GLN A 31 -18.38 -3.22 39.18
C GLN A 31 -17.16 -3.93 39.77
N ALA A 32 -16.01 -3.81 39.13
CA ALA A 32 -14.74 -4.30 39.63
C ALA A 32 -13.78 -3.13 39.86
N SER A 33 -13.15 -3.05 41.03
CA SER A 33 -12.14 -2.02 41.30
C SER A 33 -10.84 -2.27 40.52
N ALA A 34 -10.57 -3.52 40.17
CA ALA A 34 -9.51 -3.93 39.26
C ALA A 34 -10.12 -4.40 37.92
N ASP A 35 -9.88 -5.64 37.50
CA ASP A 35 -10.29 -6.13 36.18
C ASP A 35 -11.69 -6.78 36.21
N ALA A 36 -12.38 -6.79 35.07
CA ALA A 36 -13.56 -7.63 34.86
C ALA A 36 -13.35 -8.54 33.65
N ALA A 37 -13.64 -9.83 33.79
CA ALA A 37 -13.51 -10.81 32.73
C ALA A 37 -14.74 -11.70 32.64
N PHE A 38 -15.38 -11.72 31.47
CA PHE A 38 -16.61 -12.46 31.22
C PHE A 38 -16.37 -13.46 30.08
N THR A 39 -16.37 -14.75 30.41
CA THR A 39 -16.02 -15.82 29.47
C THR A 39 -17.14 -16.84 29.33
N SER A 40 -17.56 -17.09 28.09
CA SER A 40 -18.44 -18.20 27.70
C SER A 40 -17.77 -19.05 26.64
N SER A 41 -17.51 -20.33 26.92
CA SER A 41 -16.84 -21.24 25.98
C SER A 41 -17.79 -22.00 25.05
N GLY A 42 -19.10 -21.93 25.28
CA GLY A 42 -20.11 -22.62 24.45
C GLY A 42 -21.36 -21.80 24.12
N GLY A 43 -21.41 -20.52 24.49
CA GLY A 43 -22.53 -19.62 24.22
C GLY A 43 -22.10 -18.16 24.02
N GLY A 44 -23.08 -17.26 23.99
CA GLY A 44 -22.86 -15.82 23.95
C GLY A 44 -22.55 -15.22 25.32
N VAL A 45 -22.07 -13.98 25.33
CA VAL A 45 -21.98 -13.14 26.54
C VAL A 45 -22.88 -11.93 26.34
N THR A 46 -23.77 -11.66 27.29
CA THR A 46 -24.63 -10.46 27.29
C THR A 46 -24.27 -9.58 28.48
N LEU A 47 -23.85 -8.34 28.20
CA LEU A 47 -23.64 -7.30 29.19
C LEU A 47 -24.80 -6.31 29.14
N GLY A 48 -25.52 -6.18 30.26
CA GLY A 48 -26.71 -5.34 30.40
C GLY A 48 -26.39 -3.87 30.69
N ALA A 49 -27.11 -3.31 31.66
CA ALA A 49 -27.16 -1.87 31.92
C ALA A 49 -25.80 -1.18 32.17
N SER A 50 -24.91 -1.75 32.98
CA SER A 50 -23.63 -1.10 33.32
C SER A 50 -22.58 -2.07 33.81
N ASN A 51 -21.45 -2.17 33.11
CA ASN A 51 -20.36 -3.09 33.40
C ASN A 51 -19.03 -2.33 33.39
N VAL A 52 -18.51 -2.00 34.58
CA VAL A 52 -17.35 -1.13 34.76
C VAL A 52 -16.22 -1.87 35.45
N ALA A 53 -15.02 -1.80 34.86
CA ALA A 53 -13.77 -2.24 35.44
C ALA A 53 -12.84 -1.03 35.65
N GLY A 54 -12.18 -0.94 36.80
CA GLY A 54 -11.12 0.05 37.04
C GLY A 54 -9.87 -0.21 36.18
N GLY A 55 -9.59 -1.48 35.90
CA GLY A 55 -8.53 -1.97 35.03
C GLY A 55 -9.06 -2.43 33.68
N ALA A 56 -8.72 -3.65 33.28
CA ALA A 56 -9.13 -4.23 32.01
C ALA A 56 -10.58 -4.78 32.06
N LEU A 57 -11.32 -4.60 30.97
CA LEU A 57 -12.59 -5.29 30.74
C LEU A 57 -12.43 -6.27 29.55
N GLY A 58 -12.46 -7.56 29.86
CA GLY A 58 -12.37 -8.66 28.90
C GLY A 58 -13.71 -9.35 28.67
N VAL A 59 -14.08 -9.54 27.41
CA VAL A 59 -15.25 -10.34 27.01
C VAL A 59 -14.81 -11.39 26.01
N THR A 60 -15.02 -12.66 26.34
CA THR A 60 -14.79 -13.79 25.41
C THR A 60 -16.06 -14.59 25.27
N ALA A 61 -16.66 -14.58 24.09
CA ALA A 61 -17.87 -15.33 23.76
C ALA A 61 -17.60 -16.33 22.64
N ALA A 62 -18.00 -17.59 22.79
CA ALA A 62 -18.03 -18.52 21.67
C ALA A 62 -19.11 -18.15 20.64
N GLY A 63 -20.23 -17.60 21.12
CA GLY A 63 -21.30 -16.99 20.34
C GLY A 63 -21.13 -15.46 20.19
N THR A 64 -22.26 -14.77 20.09
CA THR A 64 -22.32 -13.31 20.01
C THR A 64 -21.97 -12.64 21.35
N ALA A 65 -21.13 -11.62 21.33
CA ALA A 65 -20.98 -10.68 22.45
C ALA A 65 -22.00 -9.54 22.30
N THR A 66 -22.96 -9.45 23.21
CA THR A 66 -24.06 -8.47 23.18
C THR A 66 -23.86 -7.43 24.27
N PHE A 67 -23.95 -6.15 23.92
CA PHE A 67 -23.84 -5.02 24.83
C PHE A 67 -25.11 -4.18 24.77
N ASN A 68 -25.85 -4.11 25.88
CA ASN A 68 -27.13 -3.40 25.96
C ASN A 68 -27.04 -2.04 26.69
N GLY A 69 -25.94 -1.82 27.42
CA GLY A 69 -25.69 -0.60 28.19
C GLY A 69 -24.23 -0.19 28.15
N VAL A 70 -23.77 0.48 29.21
CA VAL A 70 -22.40 0.99 29.28
C VAL A 70 -21.44 -0.13 29.68
N ALA A 71 -20.34 -0.28 28.94
CA ALA A 71 -19.26 -1.19 29.25
C ALA A 71 -17.93 -0.43 29.17
N THR A 72 -17.21 -0.31 30.29
CA THR A 72 -16.00 0.53 30.36
C THR A 72 -14.87 -0.15 31.13
N GLY A 73 -13.65 -0.02 30.61
CA GLY A 73 -12.39 -0.34 31.28
C GLY A 73 -11.28 0.57 30.77
N ALA A 74 -10.15 0.61 31.48
CA ALA A 74 -8.93 1.31 31.05
C ALA A 74 -8.35 0.69 29.76
N THR A 75 -8.47 -0.63 29.61
CA THR A 75 -8.28 -1.38 28.37
C THR A 75 -9.46 -2.31 28.16
N MET A 76 -9.80 -2.59 26.91
CA MET A 76 -10.93 -3.44 26.56
C MET A 76 -10.56 -4.44 25.46
N ALA A 77 -10.92 -5.70 25.69
CA ALA A 77 -10.69 -6.78 24.73
C ALA A 77 -11.95 -7.62 24.55
N ILE A 78 -12.47 -7.64 23.33
CA ILE A 78 -13.71 -8.33 22.98
C ILE A 78 -13.39 -9.36 21.92
N ARG A 79 -13.55 -10.62 22.27
CA ARG A 79 -13.34 -11.77 21.40
C ARG A 79 -14.64 -12.54 21.24
N SER A 80 -15.15 -12.66 20.01
CA SER A 80 -16.48 -13.24 19.78
C SER A 80 -16.67 -13.75 18.36
N SER A 81 -17.60 -14.68 18.13
CA SER A 81 -17.95 -15.12 16.77
C SER A 81 -18.85 -14.13 16.05
N ASP A 82 -19.52 -13.25 16.79
CA ASP A 82 -20.21 -12.07 16.28
C ASP A 82 -20.37 -11.03 17.40
N ILE A 83 -20.76 -9.82 17.07
CA ILE A 83 -20.98 -8.75 18.06
C ILE A 83 -22.30 -8.04 17.82
N ALA A 84 -22.92 -7.57 18.91
CA ALA A 84 -24.10 -6.72 18.86
C ALA A 84 -23.96 -5.57 19.87
N ILE A 85 -24.00 -4.33 19.39
CA ILE A 85 -24.02 -3.13 20.25
C ILE A 85 -25.40 -2.47 20.12
N ALA A 86 -26.18 -2.45 21.21
CA ALA A 86 -27.55 -1.94 21.22
C ALA A 86 -27.60 -0.40 21.13
N PRO A 87 -28.69 0.22 20.59
CA PRO A 87 -28.80 1.67 20.35
C PRO A 87 -28.39 2.57 21.52
N THR A 88 -28.62 2.11 22.74
CA THR A 88 -28.32 2.83 23.99
C THR A 88 -27.00 2.42 24.64
N ALA A 89 -26.27 1.46 24.05
CA ALA A 89 -25.03 0.96 24.59
C ALA A 89 -23.85 1.89 24.25
N GLN A 90 -22.84 1.85 25.12
CA GLN A 90 -21.58 2.54 24.95
C GLN A 90 -20.45 1.59 25.33
N LEU A 91 -19.48 1.42 24.43
CA LEU A 91 -18.27 0.63 24.70
C LEU A 91 -17.08 1.56 24.85
N GLY A 92 -16.47 1.55 26.02
CA GLY A 92 -15.37 2.41 26.38
C GLY A 92 -15.80 3.87 26.61
N ALA A 93 -14.84 4.69 27.00
CA ALA A 93 -15.06 6.12 27.21
C ALA A 93 -13.79 6.92 26.88
N GLN A 94 -13.95 8.08 26.23
CA GLN A 94 -12.82 8.99 25.99
C GLN A 94 -12.18 9.45 27.29
N GLY A 95 -10.85 9.51 27.32
CA GLY A 95 -10.06 9.84 28.51
C GLY A 95 -10.01 8.73 29.57
N THR A 96 -10.77 7.63 29.41
CA THR A 96 -10.71 6.44 30.28
C THR A 96 -10.13 5.24 29.55
N THR A 97 -10.70 4.89 28.40
CA THR A 97 -10.31 3.70 27.63
C THR A 97 -9.16 4.05 26.71
N SER A 98 -7.97 3.55 27.03
CA SER A 98 -6.77 3.76 26.23
C SER A 98 -6.80 2.92 24.94
N GLN A 99 -7.30 1.68 25.01
CA GLN A 99 -7.37 0.77 23.88
C GLN A 99 -8.66 -0.05 23.95
N LEU A 100 -9.33 -0.18 22.81
CA LEU A 100 -10.45 -1.10 22.61
C LEU A 100 -10.11 -2.02 21.43
N SER A 101 -10.20 -3.33 21.66
CA SER A 101 -9.89 -4.34 20.64
C SER A 101 -11.07 -5.26 20.39
N PHE A 102 -11.38 -5.47 19.12
CA PHE A 102 -12.34 -6.44 18.62
C PHE A 102 -11.59 -7.54 17.89
N THR A 103 -11.79 -8.78 18.30
CA THR A 103 -11.21 -9.96 17.64
C THR A 103 -12.34 -10.91 17.26
N SER A 104 -12.58 -11.03 15.95
CA SER A 104 -13.49 -12.05 15.44
C SER A 104 -12.91 -13.43 15.71
N THR A 105 -13.74 -14.38 16.14
CA THR A 105 -13.42 -15.82 16.12
C THR A 105 -14.17 -16.57 15.05
N ASN A 106 -14.89 -15.85 14.19
CA ASN A 106 -15.63 -16.41 13.06
C ASN A 106 -14.67 -16.74 11.93
N SER A 107 -14.75 -17.96 11.38
CA SER A 107 -13.96 -18.36 10.20
C SER A 107 -14.53 -17.84 8.87
N GLY A 108 -15.71 -17.22 8.89
CA GLY A 108 -16.27 -16.49 7.75
C GLY A 108 -15.65 -15.10 7.56
N GLN A 109 -16.24 -14.32 6.66
CA GLN A 109 -15.81 -12.95 6.42
C GLN A 109 -16.11 -12.06 7.64
N THR A 110 -15.25 -11.07 7.85
CA THR A 110 -15.48 -9.98 8.79
C THR A 110 -15.95 -8.75 8.04
N PHE A 111 -17.11 -8.22 8.39
CA PHE A 111 -17.67 -7.00 7.83
C PHE A 111 -17.52 -5.87 8.84
N ILE A 112 -16.93 -4.75 8.41
CA ILE A 112 -16.68 -3.57 9.23
C ILE A 112 -17.32 -2.37 8.54
N GLY A 113 -18.10 -1.59 9.28
CA GLY A 113 -18.91 -0.51 8.71
C GLY A 113 -20.20 -1.03 8.06
N GLY A 114 -20.89 -0.15 7.35
CA GLY A 114 -22.17 -0.43 6.72
C GLY A 114 -23.26 -0.80 7.74
N ALA A 115 -24.27 -1.53 7.26
CA ALA A 115 -25.32 -2.05 8.12
C ALA A 115 -24.86 -3.31 8.88
N ALA A 116 -25.20 -3.39 10.16
CA ALA A 116 -25.01 -4.60 10.99
C ALA A 116 -25.98 -5.75 10.64
N THR A 117 -26.69 -5.66 9.51
CA THR A 117 -27.70 -6.63 9.07
C THR A 117 -27.11 -7.65 8.11
N GLY A 118 -27.51 -8.91 8.22
CA GLY A 118 -27.12 -10.00 7.33
C GLY A 118 -26.92 -11.31 8.08
N SER A 119 -26.87 -12.42 7.36
CA SER A 119 -26.56 -13.74 7.94
C SER A 119 -25.14 -14.16 7.58
N GLY A 120 -24.38 -14.65 8.56
CA GLY A 120 -23.05 -15.22 8.37
C GLY A 120 -21.91 -14.20 8.50
N GLY A 121 -20.74 -14.72 8.91
CA GLY A 121 -19.57 -13.91 9.22
C GLY A 121 -19.65 -13.20 10.57
N TYR A 122 -18.65 -12.36 10.83
CA TYR A 122 -18.62 -11.42 11.95
C TYR A 122 -19.00 -10.04 11.44
N ARG A 123 -19.93 -9.33 12.10
CA ARG A 123 -20.41 -8.02 11.64
C ARG A 123 -20.23 -6.98 12.74
N LEU A 124 -19.55 -5.91 12.40
CA LEU A 124 -19.40 -4.74 13.25
C LEU A 124 -19.75 -3.50 12.42
N GLY A 125 -21.02 -3.09 12.47
CA GLY A 125 -21.58 -2.05 11.62
C GLY A 125 -21.10 -0.63 11.97
N ASP A 126 -21.39 0.33 11.09
CA ASP A 126 -21.05 1.75 11.29
C ASP A 126 -21.67 2.31 12.57
N ALA A 127 -22.97 2.11 12.76
CA ALA A 127 -23.69 2.55 13.96
C ALA A 127 -23.13 1.90 15.22
N GLU A 128 -22.66 0.65 15.17
CA GLU A 128 -22.04 -0.04 16.30
C GLU A 128 -20.68 0.56 16.64
N LEU A 129 -19.82 0.81 15.64
CA LEU A 129 -18.54 1.46 15.86
C LEU A 129 -18.66 2.93 16.30
N GLN A 130 -19.72 3.63 15.91
CA GLN A 130 -20.02 4.97 16.43
C GLN A 130 -20.31 4.99 17.93
N ARG A 131 -20.59 3.83 18.55
CA ARG A 131 -20.77 3.66 20.00
C ARG A 131 -19.53 3.10 20.71
N ALA A 132 -18.43 2.95 19.98
CA ALA A 132 -17.14 2.53 20.50
C ALA A 132 -16.22 3.76 20.68
N PHE A 133 -15.61 3.87 21.87
CA PHE A 133 -14.82 5.02 22.28
C PHE A 133 -13.52 4.60 22.97
N ALA A 134 -12.39 4.98 22.39
CA ALA A 134 -11.08 4.76 22.99
C ALA A 134 -10.03 5.74 22.43
N ASN A 135 -8.85 5.81 23.04
CA ASN A 135 -7.72 6.46 22.38
C ASN A 135 -7.31 5.68 21.12
N GLY A 136 -7.19 4.35 21.18
CA GLY A 136 -6.99 3.49 20.02
C GLY A 136 -8.07 2.42 19.88
N ILE A 137 -8.48 2.14 18.65
CA ILE A 137 -9.38 1.03 18.31
C ILE A 137 -8.66 0.07 17.36
N SER A 138 -8.65 -1.22 17.68
CA SER A 138 -8.12 -2.26 16.81
C SER A 138 -9.17 -3.32 16.51
N ILE A 139 -9.24 -3.73 15.25
CA ILE A 139 -10.15 -4.77 14.77
C ILE A 139 -9.31 -5.82 14.06
N ALA A 140 -9.39 -7.06 14.53
CA ALA A 140 -8.66 -8.19 13.99
C ALA A 140 -9.63 -9.28 13.53
N ALA A 141 -9.51 -9.65 12.25
CA ALA A 141 -10.13 -10.86 11.72
C ALA A 141 -9.21 -12.06 11.97
N VAL A 142 -9.79 -13.23 12.25
CA VAL A 142 -9.03 -14.49 12.25
C VAL A 142 -8.81 -15.01 10.83
N PRO A 143 -7.84 -15.91 10.61
CA PRO A 143 -7.66 -16.57 9.33
C PRO A 143 -8.91 -17.38 9.00
N GLY A 144 -9.70 -16.89 8.06
CA GLY A 144 -10.96 -17.51 7.66
C GLY A 144 -11.03 -17.80 6.16
N GLN A 145 -10.55 -16.86 5.34
CA GLN A 145 -10.60 -16.95 3.89
C GLN A 145 -9.33 -16.30 3.31
N GLN A 146 -8.43 -17.12 2.76
CA GLN A 146 -7.26 -16.65 2.02
C GLN A 146 -7.68 -16.49 0.55
N GLY A 147 -8.13 -15.30 0.19
CA GLY A 147 -8.25 -14.92 -1.21
C GLY A 147 -6.86 -14.72 -1.82
N ALA A 148 -6.64 -15.13 -3.07
CA ALA A 148 -5.42 -14.78 -3.79
C ALA A 148 -5.43 -13.27 -4.12
N SER A 149 -4.27 -12.63 -4.04
CA SER A 149 -4.05 -11.25 -4.50
C SER A 149 -4.41 -11.13 -5.99
N VAL A 150 -5.05 -10.03 -6.39
CA VAL A 150 -5.30 -9.65 -7.80
C VAL A 150 -6.23 -10.59 -8.57
N THR A 151 -7.29 -11.10 -7.92
CA THR A 151 -8.37 -11.79 -8.64
C THR A 151 -9.71 -11.12 -8.31
N PRO A 152 -10.50 -10.65 -9.31
CA PRO A 152 -11.75 -9.93 -9.06
C PRO A 152 -12.77 -10.71 -8.21
N ASN A 153 -12.67 -12.04 -8.22
CA ASN A 153 -13.60 -12.96 -7.58
C ASN A 153 -13.09 -13.56 -6.25
N ALA A 154 -11.90 -13.19 -5.76
CA ALA A 154 -11.45 -13.64 -4.45
C ALA A 154 -12.40 -13.13 -3.36
N THR A 155 -12.86 -14.02 -2.49
CA THR A 155 -13.62 -13.66 -1.30
C THR A 155 -12.65 -13.05 -0.27
N PRO A 156 -12.82 -11.77 0.11
CA PRO A 156 -11.92 -11.13 1.04
C PRO A 156 -12.18 -11.61 2.47
N GLY A 157 -11.14 -11.68 3.30
CA GLY A 157 -11.28 -12.00 4.72
C GLY A 157 -11.95 -10.87 5.51
N VAL A 158 -11.68 -9.61 5.11
CA VAL A 158 -12.33 -8.41 5.64
C VAL A 158 -12.98 -7.62 4.52
N VAL A 159 -14.23 -7.23 4.71
CA VAL A 159 -14.93 -6.21 3.92
C VAL A 159 -15.08 -4.96 4.78
N LEU A 160 -14.49 -3.86 4.32
CA LEU A 160 -14.64 -2.54 4.90
C LEU A 160 -15.63 -1.74 4.04
N ASP A 161 -16.83 -1.57 4.57
CA ASP A 161 -17.89 -0.77 3.97
C ASP A 161 -17.89 0.65 4.57
N THR A 162 -18.98 1.38 4.38
CA THR A 162 -19.16 2.76 4.80
C THR A 162 -18.96 2.90 6.30
N LEU A 163 -17.98 3.68 6.72
CA LEU A 163 -17.63 3.84 8.13
C LEU A 163 -17.31 5.31 8.39
N THR A 164 -17.98 5.94 9.33
CA THR A 164 -17.70 7.32 9.73
C THR A 164 -17.44 7.40 11.22
N LEU A 165 -16.21 7.75 11.58
CA LEU A 165 -15.80 8.00 12.96
C LEU A 165 -15.33 9.44 13.12
N THR A 166 -15.34 9.91 14.37
CA THR A 166 -14.83 11.25 14.73
C THR A 166 -13.63 11.13 15.66
N ALA A 167 -12.54 11.84 15.37
CA ALA A 167 -11.40 11.97 16.27
C ALA A 167 -11.59 13.15 17.24
N ALA A 168 -10.93 13.06 18.41
CA ALA A 168 -10.91 14.12 19.40
C ALA A 168 -9.94 15.23 18.98
N GLN A 169 -10.22 16.48 19.36
CA GLN A 169 -9.22 17.54 19.29
C GLN A 169 -8.37 17.57 20.56
N ASN A 170 -7.16 18.11 20.46
CA ASN A 170 -6.29 18.32 21.62
C ASN A 170 -7.01 19.15 22.69
N GLY A 171 -7.01 18.66 23.93
CA GLY A 171 -7.62 19.36 25.08
C GLY A 171 -9.14 19.22 25.20
N GLN A 172 -9.82 18.48 24.29
CA GLN A 172 -11.22 18.13 24.50
C GLN A 172 -11.33 16.98 25.52
N THR A 173 -11.67 17.34 26.76
CA THR A 173 -12.10 16.39 27.80
C THR A 173 -13.61 16.55 28.00
N GLY A 174 -14.40 15.59 27.49
CA GLY A 174 -15.83 15.49 27.78
C GLY A 174 -16.76 15.46 26.55
N ALA A 175 -17.74 14.56 26.64
CA ALA A 175 -19.06 14.39 26.01
C ALA A 175 -19.36 14.77 24.54
N THR A 176 -18.52 15.51 23.82
CA THR A 176 -18.64 15.58 22.35
C THR A 176 -17.94 14.34 21.81
N ALA A 177 -18.74 13.34 21.47
CA ALA A 177 -18.41 11.92 21.37
C ALA A 177 -17.41 11.57 20.24
N ALA A 178 -16.14 11.91 20.43
CA ALA A 178 -15.08 11.42 19.55
C ALA A 178 -14.83 9.93 19.79
N ASN A 179 -14.94 9.10 18.76
CA ASN A 179 -14.66 7.67 18.81
C ASN A 179 -13.18 7.38 19.06
N ILE A 180 -12.30 8.18 18.47
CA ILE A 180 -10.85 8.01 18.49
C ILE A 180 -10.20 9.19 19.22
N GLY A 181 -9.18 8.92 20.05
CA GLY A 181 -8.48 9.96 20.80
C GLY A 181 -7.70 10.93 19.90
N ALA A 182 -7.18 12.02 20.47
CA ALA A 182 -6.54 13.09 19.70
C ALA A 182 -5.29 12.62 18.94
N SER A 183 -4.48 11.72 19.51
CA SER A 183 -3.39 11.06 18.78
C SER A 183 -3.70 9.57 18.54
N GLY A 184 -5.00 9.28 18.40
CA GLY A 184 -5.52 7.93 18.36
C GLY A 184 -5.32 7.23 17.03
N THR A 185 -5.29 5.90 17.08
CA THR A 185 -5.18 5.04 15.90
C THR A 185 -6.41 4.16 15.75
N LEU A 186 -6.99 4.13 14.55
CA LEU A 186 -7.86 3.04 14.11
C LEU A 186 -6.99 2.04 13.34
N ARG A 187 -7.00 0.76 13.74
CA ARG A 187 -6.29 -0.31 13.02
C ARG A 187 -7.26 -1.42 12.65
N ILE A 188 -7.25 -1.80 11.37
CA ILE A 188 -7.97 -2.98 10.88
C ILE A 188 -6.94 -3.95 10.31
N GLN A 189 -6.98 -5.21 10.74
CA GLN A 189 -6.03 -6.22 10.30
C GLN A 189 -6.67 -7.56 9.94
N THR A 190 -6.10 -8.20 8.92
CA THR A 190 -6.46 -9.55 8.48
C THR A 190 -5.24 -10.29 7.92
N PRO A 191 -5.14 -11.61 8.09
CA PRO A 191 -4.12 -12.40 7.39
C PRO A 191 -4.38 -12.55 5.87
N GLY A 192 -5.59 -12.25 5.40
CA GLY A 192 -6.00 -12.46 4.02
C GLY A 192 -6.03 -11.16 3.21
N VAL A 193 -7.08 -11.04 2.39
CA VAL A 193 -7.39 -9.82 1.64
C VAL A 193 -8.32 -8.93 2.46
N LEU A 194 -8.02 -7.63 2.51
CA LEU A 194 -8.91 -6.58 3.02
C LEU A 194 -9.46 -5.78 1.85
N ARG A 195 -10.77 -5.76 1.70
CA ARG A 195 -11.44 -5.08 0.59
C ARG A 195 -12.29 -3.91 1.08
N VAL A 196 -12.02 -2.72 0.56
CA VAL A 196 -12.78 -1.48 0.80
C VAL A 196 -13.82 -1.34 -0.30
N VAL A 197 -15.09 -1.34 0.08
CA VAL A 197 -16.24 -1.27 -0.86
C VAL A 197 -17.09 -0.01 -0.68
N GLY A 198 -16.99 0.65 0.48
CA GLY A 198 -17.73 1.87 0.80
C GLY A 198 -16.83 3.02 1.21
N ALA A 199 -17.44 4.17 1.49
CA ALA A 199 -16.72 5.38 1.87
C ALA A 199 -16.38 5.37 3.37
N VAL A 200 -15.09 5.46 3.70
CA VAL A 200 -14.59 5.47 5.07
C VAL A 200 -14.03 6.85 5.41
N LYS A 201 -14.47 7.42 6.53
CA LYS A 201 -14.10 8.76 6.95
C LYS A 201 -13.71 8.78 8.42
N LEU A 202 -12.55 9.38 8.69
CA LEU A 202 -12.21 9.88 10.02
C LEU A 202 -12.32 11.40 10.00
N ASN A 203 -13.39 11.92 10.59
CA ASN A 203 -13.64 13.35 10.67
C ASN A 203 -12.97 13.95 11.90
N ASN A 204 -12.73 15.26 11.85
CA ASN A 204 -12.11 16.02 12.93
C ASN A 204 -10.74 15.46 13.35
N ALA A 205 -10.03 14.84 12.40
CA ALA A 205 -8.68 14.34 12.61
C ALA A 205 -7.70 15.50 12.84
N ASN A 206 -6.56 15.18 13.46
CA ASN A 206 -5.39 16.03 13.52
C ASN A 206 -4.14 15.25 13.06
N SER A 207 -2.97 15.90 13.09
CA SER A 207 -1.73 15.31 12.58
C SER A 207 -1.24 14.08 13.35
N GLY A 208 -1.67 13.91 14.61
CA GLY A 208 -1.36 12.74 15.42
C GLY A 208 -2.27 11.54 15.16
N ASN A 209 -3.38 11.71 14.43
CA ASN A 209 -4.29 10.61 14.13
C ASN A 209 -3.74 9.70 13.02
N ARG A 210 -4.01 8.40 13.18
CA ARG A 210 -3.62 7.38 12.21
C ARG A 210 -4.78 6.45 11.90
N PHE A 211 -4.92 6.10 10.63
CA PHE A 211 -5.75 4.98 10.20
C PHE A 211 -4.84 3.96 9.52
N GLU A 212 -4.80 2.73 10.04
CA GLU A 212 -3.97 1.67 9.54
C GLU A 212 -4.81 0.49 9.03
N LEU A 213 -4.54 0.08 7.80
CA LEU A 213 -4.98 -1.17 7.21
C LEU A 213 -3.78 -2.10 7.08
N ALA A 214 -3.87 -3.31 7.64
CA ALA A 214 -2.85 -4.34 7.55
C ALA A 214 -3.45 -5.63 7.00
N ALA A 215 -2.92 -6.12 5.87
CA ALA A 215 -3.38 -7.34 5.24
C ALA A 215 -2.18 -8.13 4.73
N ASP A 216 -1.98 -9.40 5.08
CA ASP A 216 -0.77 -10.10 4.61
C ASP A 216 -0.78 -10.30 3.08
N THR A 217 -1.97 -10.46 2.48
CA THR A 217 -2.11 -10.73 1.05
C THR A 217 -2.32 -9.46 0.22
N ALA A 218 -3.46 -8.78 0.40
CA ALA A 218 -3.78 -7.59 -0.38
C ALA A 218 -4.71 -6.62 0.35
N ILE A 219 -4.55 -5.33 0.06
CA ILE A 219 -5.55 -4.30 0.32
C ILE A 219 -6.14 -3.86 -1.02
N GLU A 220 -7.46 -3.98 -1.17
CA GLU A 220 -8.18 -3.69 -2.40
C GLU A 220 -9.24 -2.61 -2.18
N ALA A 221 -9.15 -1.45 -2.84
CA ALA A 221 -10.22 -0.46 -2.88
C ALA A 221 -10.98 -0.55 -4.21
N GLN A 222 -12.28 -0.85 -4.13
CA GLN A 222 -13.18 -0.88 -5.29
C GLN A 222 -13.59 0.53 -5.74
N PRO A 223 -14.27 0.71 -6.90
CA PRO A 223 -14.67 2.05 -7.40
C PRO A 223 -15.43 2.93 -6.41
N THR A 224 -16.24 2.33 -5.55
CA THR A 224 -17.03 3.01 -4.52
C THR A 224 -16.31 3.06 -3.17
N GLY A 225 -15.21 2.33 -3.04
CA GLY A 225 -14.38 2.28 -1.84
C GLY A 225 -13.45 3.48 -1.78
N SER A 226 -13.56 4.27 -0.72
CA SER A 226 -12.64 5.38 -0.48
C SER A 226 -12.30 5.52 1.00
N ILE A 227 -11.14 6.11 1.31
CA ILE A 227 -10.72 6.40 2.68
C ILE A 227 -10.26 7.85 2.76
N ALA A 228 -10.85 8.62 3.66
CA ALA A 228 -10.51 10.03 3.88
C ALA A 228 -10.27 10.34 5.36
N LEU A 229 -9.15 11.01 5.66
CA LEU A 229 -8.87 11.58 6.98
C LEU A 229 -9.00 13.10 6.90
N ASN A 230 -10.10 13.61 7.44
CA ASN A 230 -10.52 15.01 7.32
C ASN A 230 -10.30 15.76 8.63
N GLY A 231 -9.48 16.79 8.59
CA GLY A 231 -9.37 17.80 9.63
C GLY A 231 -10.33 18.95 9.39
N ALA A 232 -10.22 20.01 10.20
CA ALA A 232 -11.06 21.20 10.08
C ALA A 232 -10.81 22.00 8.78
N SER A 233 -9.59 21.94 8.22
CA SER A 233 -9.16 22.76 7.08
C SER A 233 -8.75 21.95 5.85
N GLY A 234 -9.02 20.64 5.82
CA GLY A 234 -8.62 19.75 4.74
C GLY A 234 -8.07 18.41 5.23
N LEU A 235 -7.35 17.71 4.35
CA LEU A 235 -6.77 16.40 4.63
C LEU A 235 -5.67 16.49 5.70
N ILE A 236 -5.72 15.60 6.69
CA ILE A 236 -4.78 15.57 7.81
C ILE A 236 -4.55 14.14 8.31
N GLY A 237 -3.66 13.95 9.28
CA GLY A 237 -3.33 12.64 9.83
C GLY A 237 -2.59 11.73 8.84
N THR A 238 -2.40 10.48 9.22
CA THR A 238 -1.69 9.49 8.40
C THR A 238 -2.58 8.29 8.07
N LEU A 239 -2.77 8.02 6.78
CA LEU A 239 -3.26 6.73 6.31
C LEU A 239 -2.08 5.80 6.06
N ALA A 240 -2.11 4.61 6.65
CA ALA A 240 -1.09 3.61 6.47
C ALA A 240 -1.67 2.31 5.91
N LEU A 241 -1.07 1.85 4.82
CA LEU A 241 -1.45 0.64 4.11
C LEU A 241 -0.25 -0.32 4.19
N ASN A 242 -0.43 -1.48 4.83
CA ASN A 242 0.62 -2.47 4.97
C ASN A 242 0.15 -3.80 4.39
N SER A 243 0.69 -4.20 3.25
CA SER A 243 0.29 -5.44 2.59
C SER A 243 1.31 -5.94 1.58
N ALA A 244 1.23 -7.18 1.10
CA ALA A 244 2.05 -7.59 -0.04
C ALA A 244 1.66 -6.77 -1.29
N ASP A 245 0.36 -6.63 -1.55
CA ASP A 245 -0.19 -5.86 -2.67
C ASP A 245 -1.20 -4.80 -2.19
N VAL A 246 -1.16 -3.62 -2.80
CA VAL A 246 -2.18 -2.57 -2.60
C VAL A 246 -2.73 -2.15 -3.94
N ILE A 247 -4.04 -2.30 -4.13
CA ILE A 247 -4.72 -2.03 -5.39
C ILE A 247 -5.94 -1.17 -5.14
N ALA A 248 -6.07 -0.06 -5.86
CA ALA A 248 -7.25 0.79 -5.85
C ALA A 248 -7.70 1.01 -7.30
N SER A 249 -8.76 0.32 -7.69
CA SER A 249 -9.19 0.30 -9.08
C SER A 249 -10.63 -0.22 -9.24
N SER A 250 -11.15 -0.08 -10.45
CA SER A 250 -12.32 -0.79 -10.91
C SER A 250 -12.05 -2.28 -11.07
N ALA A 251 -13.14 -3.06 -11.04
CA ALA A 251 -13.08 -4.49 -11.31
C ALA A 251 -12.56 -4.77 -12.73
N GLN A 252 -12.90 -3.92 -13.70
CA GLN A 252 -12.42 -4.03 -15.07
C GLN A 252 -10.91 -3.77 -15.13
N ALA A 253 -10.44 -2.68 -14.53
CA ALA A 253 -9.02 -2.34 -14.47
C ALA A 253 -8.21 -3.42 -13.74
N LEU A 254 -8.76 -4.00 -12.66
CA LEU A 254 -8.12 -5.10 -11.94
C LEU A 254 -7.93 -6.32 -12.86
N SER A 255 -8.96 -6.70 -13.61
CA SER A 255 -8.90 -7.80 -14.57
C SER A 255 -7.86 -7.54 -15.68
N ASP A 256 -7.87 -6.33 -16.23
CA ASP A 256 -6.97 -5.95 -17.32
C ASP A 256 -5.51 -5.85 -16.87
N VAL A 257 -5.26 -5.37 -15.64
CA VAL A 257 -3.92 -5.36 -15.01
C VAL A 257 -3.43 -6.77 -14.75
N ALA A 258 -4.28 -7.69 -14.30
CA ALA A 258 -3.92 -9.10 -14.11
C ALA A 258 -3.55 -9.79 -15.44
N ALA A 259 -4.16 -9.36 -16.55
CA ALA A 259 -3.88 -9.87 -17.89
C ALA A 259 -2.75 -9.12 -18.63
N ALA A 260 -2.23 -8.03 -18.06
CA ALA A 260 -1.24 -7.20 -18.73
C ALA A 260 0.09 -7.93 -18.93
N ALA A 261 0.62 -7.88 -20.16
CA ALA A 261 1.88 -8.55 -20.49
C ALA A 261 3.11 -7.96 -19.77
N ASN A 262 3.04 -6.71 -19.33
CA ASN A 262 4.10 -6.01 -18.61
C ASN A 262 3.55 -4.83 -17.80
N LEU A 263 4.42 -4.23 -16.96
CA LEU A 263 4.05 -3.11 -16.09
C LEU A 263 3.65 -1.84 -16.87
N LYS A 264 4.19 -1.64 -18.08
CA LYS A 264 3.77 -0.52 -18.92
C LYS A 264 2.31 -0.68 -19.36
N ALA A 265 1.92 -1.85 -19.86
CA ALA A 265 0.54 -2.12 -20.22
C ALA A 265 -0.43 -1.98 -19.03
N ALA A 266 0.01 -2.43 -17.83
CA ALA A 266 -0.73 -2.20 -16.60
C ALA A 266 -0.87 -0.70 -16.26
N SER A 267 0.21 0.09 -16.39
CA SER A 267 0.18 1.53 -16.14
C SER A 267 -0.71 2.29 -17.12
N ASP A 268 -0.61 1.99 -18.41
CA ASP A 268 -1.45 2.58 -19.46
C ASP A 268 -2.93 2.32 -19.15
N ARG A 269 -3.24 1.09 -18.71
CA ARG A 269 -4.59 0.71 -18.30
C ARG A 269 -5.07 1.46 -17.06
N LEU A 270 -4.21 1.60 -16.05
CA LEU A 270 -4.50 2.33 -14.81
C LEU A 270 -4.63 3.84 -15.06
N GLY A 271 -4.16 4.37 -16.20
CA GLY A 271 -4.37 5.77 -16.59
C GLY A 271 -5.81 6.11 -16.99
N ILE A 272 -6.63 5.11 -17.27
CA ILE A 272 -8.03 5.27 -17.70
C ILE A 272 -8.94 5.23 -16.46
N ASN A 273 -9.83 6.20 -16.31
CA ASN A 273 -10.93 6.14 -15.34
C ASN A 273 -12.15 5.43 -15.98
N ASP A 274 -12.60 4.34 -15.34
CA ASP A 274 -13.79 3.58 -15.78
C ASP A 274 -15.08 4.01 -15.05
N GLY A 275 -14.97 4.89 -14.06
CA GLY A 275 -16.05 5.30 -13.17
C GLY A 275 -16.36 6.78 -13.25
N ALA A 276 -17.12 7.26 -12.26
CA ALA A 276 -17.35 8.68 -12.07
C ALA A 276 -16.04 9.39 -11.72
N VAL A 277 -15.94 10.67 -12.09
CA VAL A 277 -14.82 11.51 -11.66
C VAL A 277 -14.89 11.67 -10.14
N ASN A 278 -13.81 11.29 -9.46
CA ASN A 278 -13.58 11.50 -8.05
C ASN A 278 -12.23 12.20 -7.89
N ASP A 279 -12.29 13.50 -7.64
CA ASP A 279 -11.12 14.36 -7.46
C ASP A 279 -10.32 14.02 -6.20
N GLU A 280 -10.99 13.60 -5.11
CA GLU A 280 -10.30 13.19 -3.89
C GLU A 280 -9.54 11.87 -4.09
N GLY A 281 -10.11 10.98 -4.90
CA GLY A 281 -9.58 9.67 -5.22
C GLY A 281 -10.02 8.58 -4.25
N TYR A 282 -9.36 7.42 -4.34
CA TYR A 282 -9.56 6.28 -3.45
C TYR A 282 -8.99 6.54 -2.05
N PHE A 283 -7.91 7.31 -1.94
CA PHE A 283 -7.23 7.57 -0.68
C PHE A 283 -6.93 9.07 -0.49
N GLY A 284 -7.41 9.63 0.62
CA GLY A 284 -7.22 11.02 1.03
C GLY A 284 -6.71 11.13 2.47
N ALA A 285 -5.52 11.71 2.69
CA ALA A 285 -5.01 11.96 4.04
C ALA A 285 -3.95 13.07 4.06
N GLY A 286 -3.58 13.56 5.25
CA GLY A 286 -2.45 14.49 5.40
C GLY A 286 -1.16 13.90 4.86
N GLY A 287 -0.90 12.62 5.18
CA GLY A 287 0.12 11.81 4.53
C GLY A 287 -0.36 10.37 4.33
N ILE A 288 0.15 9.73 3.28
CA ILE A 288 -0.09 8.30 2.99
C ILE A 288 1.24 7.55 3.02
N ILE A 289 1.28 6.46 3.79
CA ILE A 289 2.43 5.56 3.86
C ILE A 289 1.98 4.17 3.41
N VAL A 290 2.59 3.69 2.33
CA VAL A 290 2.33 2.37 1.78
C VAL A 290 3.56 1.50 1.97
N THR A 291 3.44 0.46 2.79
CA THR A 291 4.46 -0.57 2.94
C THR A 291 4.05 -1.79 2.15
N ILE A 292 4.82 -2.13 1.11
CA ILE A 292 4.48 -3.20 0.16
C ILE A 292 5.59 -4.19 -0.10
N GLY A 293 5.21 -5.46 -0.30
CA GLY A 293 6.12 -6.54 -0.69
C GLY A 293 6.24 -6.77 -2.20
N ASN A 294 5.17 -6.49 -2.95
CA ASN A 294 5.03 -6.87 -4.35
C ASN A 294 4.62 -5.69 -5.24
N SER A 295 3.40 -5.16 -5.09
CA SER A 295 2.88 -4.14 -6.01
C SER A 295 1.99 -3.07 -5.35
N LEU A 296 2.00 -1.88 -5.95
CA LEU A 296 1.11 -0.78 -5.64
C LEU A 296 0.51 -0.24 -6.94
N TYR A 297 -0.80 -0.41 -7.09
CA TYR A 297 -1.58 0.04 -8.23
C TYR A 297 -2.71 0.98 -7.79
N ILE A 298 -2.74 2.19 -8.32
CA ILE A 298 -3.81 3.16 -8.07
C ILE A 298 -4.28 3.70 -9.41
N GLN A 299 -5.50 3.34 -9.79
CA GLN A 299 -6.13 3.79 -11.02
C GLN A 299 -6.42 5.29 -10.98
N ASN A 300 -6.40 5.91 -12.16
CA ASN A 300 -6.92 7.24 -12.38
C ASN A 300 -8.41 7.31 -11.98
N SER A 301 -8.73 8.19 -11.04
CA SER A 301 -10.12 8.52 -10.68
C SER A 301 -10.57 9.88 -11.24
N GLY A 302 -9.69 10.58 -11.96
CA GLY A 302 -9.92 11.89 -12.55
C GLY A 302 -10.60 11.80 -13.90
N VAL A 303 -10.53 12.88 -14.66
CA VAL A 303 -10.99 12.87 -16.05
C VAL A 303 -10.03 12.00 -16.88
N SER A 304 -10.57 11.13 -17.72
CA SER A 304 -9.78 10.40 -18.71
C SER A 304 -9.46 11.31 -19.89
N ALA A 305 -8.21 11.31 -20.32
CA ALA A 305 -7.84 11.93 -21.59
C ALA A 305 -8.52 11.20 -22.76
N PRO A 306 -8.89 11.91 -23.85
CA PRO A 306 -9.26 11.26 -25.10
C PRO A 306 -8.21 10.23 -25.56
N ALA A 307 -8.65 9.16 -26.21
CA ALA A 307 -7.75 8.13 -26.74
C ALA A 307 -6.66 8.76 -27.62
N GLY A 308 -5.40 8.38 -27.39
CA GLY A 308 -4.24 8.94 -28.09
C GLY A 308 -3.67 10.24 -27.51
N THR A 309 -4.30 10.81 -26.47
CA THR A 309 -3.76 11.98 -25.74
C THR A 309 -3.42 11.61 -24.31
N SER A 310 -2.37 12.23 -23.77
CA SER A 310 -1.95 12.04 -22.38
C SER A 310 -2.25 13.31 -21.58
N ASP A 311 -3.31 13.30 -20.78
CA ASP A 311 -3.51 14.31 -19.73
C ASP A 311 -2.99 13.76 -18.41
N PHE A 312 -1.68 13.93 -18.18
CA PHE A 312 -1.04 13.50 -16.94
C PHE A 312 -1.44 14.39 -15.74
N THR A 313 -1.90 15.62 -16.00
CA THR A 313 -2.27 16.60 -14.96
C THR A 313 -3.71 16.46 -14.47
N GLY A 314 -4.60 15.94 -15.32
CA GLY A 314 -5.98 15.60 -14.98
C GLY A 314 -6.11 14.35 -14.12
N ARG A 315 -5.03 13.56 -13.96
CA ARG A 315 -5.07 12.30 -13.23
C ARG A 315 -5.27 12.51 -11.73
N ARG A 316 -6.05 11.62 -11.13
CA ARG A 316 -6.34 11.53 -9.69
C ARG A 316 -6.16 10.09 -9.23
N GLY A 317 -6.39 9.80 -7.97
CA GLY A 317 -6.39 8.43 -7.46
C GLY A 317 -6.04 8.40 -5.99
N PHE A 318 -5.00 9.11 -5.59
CA PHE A 318 -4.81 9.57 -4.22
C PHE A 318 -4.71 11.09 -4.14
N THR A 319 -5.05 11.65 -2.99
CA THR A 319 -4.77 13.04 -2.63
C THR A 319 -4.05 13.08 -1.27
N VAL A 320 -2.90 13.72 -1.21
CA VAL A 320 -2.14 13.93 0.04
C VAL A 320 -2.01 15.41 0.40
N GLY A 321 -1.94 15.70 1.69
CA GLY A 321 -1.53 17.01 2.20
C GLY A 321 0.00 17.15 2.30
N ASP A 322 0.44 17.97 3.26
CA ASP A 322 1.86 18.26 3.49
C ASP A 322 2.68 17.06 3.99
N GLY A 323 2.03 16.01 4.49
CA GLY A 323 2.68 14.76 4.88
C GLY A 323 3.17 13.91 3.69
N GLY A 324 2.70 14.21 2.48
CA GLY A 324 3.17 13.59 1.24
C GLY A 324 2.77 12.12 1.08
N PHE A 325 3.32 11.49 0.04
CA PHE A 325 3.11 10.08 -0.27
C PHE A 325 4.43 9.31 -0.17
N THR A 326 4.46 8.28 0.66
CA THR A 326 5.65 7.45 0.88
C THR A 326 5.39 6.00 0.52
N VAL A 327 6.24 5.41 -0.32
CA VAL A 327 6.30 3.98 -0.58
C VAL A 327 7.50 3.39 0.14
N VAL A 328 7.25 2.34 0.92
CA VAL A 328 8.27 1.53 1.59
C VAL A 328 8.27 0.15 0.94
N ALA A 329 9.30 -0.12 0.13
CA ALA A 329 9.54 -1.45 -0.41
C ALA A 329 10.02 -2.36 0.73
N ALA A 330 9.16 -3.30 1.11
CA ALA A 330 9.45 -4.35 2.07
C ALA A 330 9.94 -5.60 1.33
N GLY A 331 11.02 -6.20 1.85
CA GLY A 331 11.63 -7.39 1.23
C GLY A 331 12.82 -7.09 0.33
N THR A 332 13.25 -8.08 -0.42
CA THR A 332 14.48 -8.06 -1.24
C THR A 332 14.23 -7.83 -2.72
N ASN A 333 12.97 -7.96 -3.16
CA ASN A 333 12.59 -7.76 -4.56
C ASN A 333 12.21 -6.32 -4.82
N ARG A 334 12.42 -5.88 -6.06
CA ARG A 334 11.91 -4.59 -6.55
C ARG A 334 10.38 -4.64 -6.59
N VAL A 335 9.73 -3.65 -5.97
CA VAL A 335 8.27 -3.54 -6.02
C VAL A 335 7.80 -2.88 -7.32
N LYS A 336 6.61 -3.24 -7.79
CA LYS A 336 5.98 -2.63 -8.97
C LYS A 336 5.09 -1.47 -8.55
N ILE A 337 5.29 -0.29 -9.13
CA ILE A 337 4.50 0.90 -8.79
C ILE A 337 3.86 1.45 -10.08
N ALA A 338 2.53 1.56 -10.10
CA ALA A 338 1.81 2.31 -11.12
C ALA A 338 0.64 3.05 -10.46
N ILE A 339 0.88 4.32 -10.12
CA ILE A 339 -0.04 5.11 -9.30
C ILE A 339 -0.43 6.42 -9.96
N ASN A 340 -1.63 6.90 -9.65
CA ASN A 340 -2.12 8.19 -10.08
C ASN A 340 -2.61 8.99 -8.86
N GLY A 341 -2.36 10.31 -8.84
CA GLY A 341 -2.71 11.16 -7.71
C GLY A 341 -2.19 12.59 -7.79
N ARG A 342 -2.31 13.29 -6.66
CA ARG A 342 -1.90 14.69 -6.50
C ARG A 342 -1.55 15.01 -5.05
N GLN A 343 -0.82 16.10 -4.85
CA GLN A 343 -0.53 16.66 -3.54
C GLN A 343 -1.13 18.07 -3.43
N VAL A 344 -1.82 18.37 -2.34
CA VAL A 344 -2.28 19.73 -2.01
C VAL A 344 -1.06 20.65 -1.88
N SER A 345 -1.12 21.82 -2.50
CA SER A 345 -0.06 22.82 -2.40
C SER A 345 -0.64 24.21 -2.48
N THR A 346 -0.32 25.05 -1.49
CA THR A 346 -0.72 26.46 -1.46
C THR A 346 0.07 27.33 -2.44
N THR A 347 1.16 26.81 -3.02
CA THR A 347 2.05 27.54 -3.92
C THR A 347 1.93 27.11 -5.38
N ALA A 348 1.25 25.99 -5.66
CA ALA A 348 1.01 25.53 -7.03
C ALA A 348 -0.23 26.21 -7.64
N THR A 349 -0.15 26.55 -8.92
CA THR A 349 -1.31 27.05 -9.69
C THR A 349 -2.43 26.01 -9.65
N GLY A 350 -3.63 26.40 -9.23
CA GLY A 350 -4.76 25.47 -9.07
C GLY A 350 -4.78 24.70 -7.73
N GLY A 351 -3.84 24.97 -6.81
CA GLY A 351 -3.85 24.44 -5.44
C GLY A 351 -3.31 23.01 -5.29
N PHE A 352 -2.77 22.42 -6.36
CA PHE A 352 -2.27 21.04 -6.37
C PHE A 352 -1.01 20.89 -7.21
N VAL A 353 -0.13 19.98 -6.79
CA VAL A 353 0.96 19.42 -7.59
C VAL A 353 0.51 18.07 -8.15
N THR A 354 0.66 17.89 -9.46
CA THR A 354 0.19 16.71 -10.20
C THR A 354 1.11 16.45 -11.41
N GLY A 355 0.78 15.47 -12.27
CA GLY A 355 1.57 15.11 -13.44
C GLY A 355 3.02 14.77 -13.09
N VAL A 356 3.95 15.27 -13.90
CA VAL A 356 5.40 15.08 -13.74
C VAL A 356 5.93 15.72 -12.45
N ASP A 357 5.37 16.88 -12.05
CA ASP A 357 5.82 17.63 -10.87
C ASP A 357 5.55 16.89 -9.54
N LEU A 358 4.68 15.88 -9.56
CA LEU A 358 4.42 15.03 -8.40
C LEU A 358 5.52 14.00 -8.17
N ILE A 359 6.21 13.55 -9.22
CA ILE A 359 7.25 12.51 -9.15
C ILE A 359 8.33 12.82 -8.12
N PRO A 360 8.94 14.03 -8.09
CA PRO A 360 9.97 14.34 -7.09
C PRO A 360 9.42 14.46 -5.65
N ARG A 361 8.09 14.48 -5.45
CA ARG A 361 7.46 14.58 -4.13
C ARG A 361 7.10 13.23 -3.52
N VAL A 362 7.01 12.19 -4.34
CA VAL A 362 6.78 10.82 -3.85
C VAL A 362 8.09 10.25 -3.33
N VAL A 363 8.10 9.88 -2.06
CA VAL A 363 9.27 9.26 -1.42
C VAL A 363 9.21 7.76 -1.61
N ILE A 364 10.24 7.17 -2.22
CA ILE A 364 10.36 5.72 -2.40
C ILE A 364 11.65 5.26 -1.71
N ARG A 365 11.51 4.35 -0.76
CA ARG A 365 12.63 3.85 0.07
C ARG A 365 12.50 2.37 0.39
N THR A 366 13.61 1.75 0.77
CA THR A 366 13.63 0.39 1.33
C THR A 366 13.31 0.41 2.83
N SER A 367 13.00 -0.76 3.40
CA SER A 367 12.79 -0.94 4.84
C SER A 367 14.02 -0.58 5.70
N THR A 368 15.23 -0.61 5.13
CA THR A 368 16.49 -0.24 5.81
C THR A 368 16.76 1.26 5.87
N GLY A 369 15.86 2.08 5.32
CA GLY A 369 15.92 3.53 5.48
C GLY A 369 16.94 4.26 4.59
N GLN A 370 17.47 3.63 3.53
CA GLN A 370 18.18 4.39 2.50
C GLN A 370 17.19 5.36 1.84
N ALA A 371 17.35 6.64 2.13
CA ALA A 371 16.52 7.72 1.62
C ALA A 371 17.41 8.89 1.21
N THR A 372 17.82 8.92 -0.06
CA THR A 372 18.28 10.13 -0.75
C THR A 372 18.14 9.88 -2.27
N GLY A 373 17.08 10.39 -2.88
CA GLY A 373 16.75 10.07 -4.28
C GLY A 373 16.03 8.72 -4.39
N GLN A 374 15.09 8.62 -5.32
CA GLN A 374 14.30 7.41 -5.57
C GLN A 374 15.25 6.20 -5.63
N ALA A 375 15.20 5.34 -4.61
CA ALA A 375 16.13 4.22 -4.52
C ALA A 375 15.87 3.28 -5.70
N THR A 376 16.69 3.36 -6.75
CA THR A 376 16.49 2.63 -8.01
C THR A 376 16.56 1.11 -7.84
N SER A 377 17.06 0.65 -6.69
CA SER A 377 17.00 -0.76 -6.26
C SER A 377 15.69 -1.16 -5.60
N ALA A 378 14.86 -0.21 -5.16
CA ALA A 378 13.61 -0.48 -4.42
C ALA A 378 12.43 -0.82 -5.33
N PHE A 379 12.41 -0.36 -6.59
CA PHE A 379 11.25 -0.48 -7.47
C PHE A 379 11.63 -0.93 -8.89
N ASP A 380 10.65 -1.46 -9.62
CA ASP A 380 10.79 -1.91 -11.00
C ASP A 380 11.06 -0.70 -11.93
N PRO A 381 12.07 -0.73 -12.83
CA PRO A 381 12.38 0.38 -13.74
C PRO A 381 11.22 0.88 -14.61
N LEU A 382 10.22 0.03 -14.87
CA LEU A 382 9.01 0.39 -15.62
C LEU A 382 7.91 1.02 -14.75
N SER A 383 8.20 1.29 -13.47
CA SER A 383 7.26 1.92 -12.56
C SER A 383 6.94 3.36 -12.95
N THR A 384 5.73 3.78 -12.64
CA THR A 384 5.18 5.08 -13.06
C THR A 384 4.42 5.79 -11.96
N ILE A 385 4.44 7.12 -12.03
CA ILE A 385 3.57 8.03 -11.26
C ILE A 385 2.87 8.93 -12.27
N ASN A 386 1.55 9.02 -12.19
CA ASN A 386 0.70 9.72 -13.15
C ASN A 386 0.98 9.30 -14.61
N GLY A 387 1.32 8.03 -14.84
CA GLY A 387 1.65 7.50 -16.18
C GLY A 387 3.06 7.81 -16.68
N CYS A 388 3.84 8.58 -15.93
CA CYS A 388 5.20 8.96 -16.28
C CYS A 388 6.23 8.07 -15.59
N SER A 389 7.30 7.73 -16.31
CA SER A 389 8.39 6.93 -15.75
C SER A 389 9.00 7.62 -14.54
N ILE A 390 9.16 6.86 -13.47
CA ILE A 390 9.83 7.32 -12.25
C ILE A 390 11.31 7.61 -12.53
N LEU A 391 12.00 6.76 -13.32
CA LEU A 391 13.41 6.89 -13.65
C LEU A 391 13.71 7.94 -14.73
N ASN A 392 12.76 8.19 -15.63
CA ASN A 392 12.92 9.20 -16.68
C ASN A 392 11.65 10.06 -16.81
N PRO A 393 11.41 10.98 -15.86
CA PRO A 393 10.24 11.85 -15.87
C PRO A 393 10.14 12.71 -17.13
N ASP A 394 11.26 13.16 -17.68
CA ASP A 394 11.33 14.05 -18.85
C ASP A 394 10.79 13.39 -20.13
N SER A 395 10.81 12.05 -20.19
CA SER A 395 10.20 11.29 -21.29
C SER A 395 8.68 11.45 -21.42
N CYS A 396 8.00 12.02 -20.42
CA CYS A 396 6.58 12.31 -20.49
C CYS A 396 6.22 13.58 -21.25
N GLY A 397 7.19 14.48 -21.45
CA GLY A 397 6.99 15.73 -22.19
C GLY A 397 7.14 15.59 -23.71
N VAL A 398 7.67 14.46 -24.19
CA VAL A 398 7.85 14.20 -25.63
C VAL A 398 6.61 13.52 -26.20
N HIS A 399 5.76 14.32 -26.84
CA HIS A 399 4.77 13.77 -27.76
C HIS A 399 5.52 13.35 -29.03
N PHE A 400 5.73 12.05 -29.22
CA PHE A 400 6.14 11.52 -30.51
C PHE A 400 4.91 11.51 -31.42
N ASP A 401 4.55 12.70 -31.91
CA ASP A 401 3.71 12.81 -33.10
C ASP A 401 4.53 12.24 -34.25
N ASP A 402 4.27 10.97 -34.56
CA ASP A 402 4.86 10.20 -35.66
C ASP A 402 6.23 9.53 -35.34
N PRO A 403 6.29 8.17 -35.24
CA PRO A 403 7.54 7.42 -35.18
C PRO A 403 8.48 7.68 -36.37
N GLY A 404 7.96 8.26 -37.47
CA GLY A 404 8.72 8.58 -38.67
C GLY A 404 9.48 9.91 -38.66
N LYS A 405 9.19 10.83 -37.73
CA LYS A 405 9.80 12.19 -37.75
C LYS A 405 11.08 12.33 -36.92
N VAL A 406 11.19 11.58 -35.82
CA VAL A 406 12.34 11.67 -34.90
C VAL A 406 13.64 11.17 -35.54
N ALA A 407 13.54 10.24 -36.50
CA ALA A 407 14.70 9.68 -37.20
C ALA A 407 15.15 10.51 -38.42
N ARG A 408 14.36 11.49 -38.88
CA ARG A 408 14.71 12.32 -40.05
C ARG A 408 15.08 13.75 -39.67
N ASP A 409 14.32 14.40 -38.80
CA ASP A 409 14.54 15.83 -38.50
C ASP A 409 15.79 16.11 -37.65
N VAL A 410 16.32 15.10 -36.93
CA VAL A 410 17.58 15.19 -36.18
C VAL A 410 18.80 14.87 -37.05
N ILE A 411 18.64 14.02 -38.07
CA ILE A 411 19.73 13.68 -39.00
C ILE A 411 19.86 14.74 -40.09
N GLU A 412 18.77 15.36 -40.55
CA GLU A 412 18.83 16.36 -41.63
C GLU A 412 19.22 17.78 -41.14
N ASN A 413 18.94 18.16 -39.88
CA ASN A 413 19.36 19.48 -39.35
C ASN A 413 20.83 19.55 -38.91
N GLU A 414 21.50 18.43 -38.61
CA GLU A 414 22.93 18.44 -38.25
C GLU A 414 23.87 18.42 -39.47
N VAL A 415 23.35 18.18 -40.68
CA VAL A 415 24.15 18.15 -41.92
C VAL A 415 24.30 19.55 -42.55
N GLU A 416 23.47 20.53 -42.19
CA GLU A 416 23.54 21.89 -42.78
C GLU A 416 24.28 22.95 -41.94
N GLN A 417 24.73 22.65 -40.70
CA GLN A 417 25.34 23.68 -39.84
C GLN A 417 26.69 23.37 -39.16
N MET A 418 27.42 22.32 -39.53
CA MET A 418 28.76 22.11 -38.97
C MET A 418 29.87 21.98 -40.03
N SER A 419 30.59 23.11 -40.17
CA SER A 419 31.95 23.19 -40.69
C SER A 419 32.83 22.11 -40.04
N ILE A 420 33.37 21.23 -40.88
CA ILE A 420 34.24 20.12 -40.52
C ILE A 420 35.57 20.67 -40.00
N GLY A 421 35.76 20.61 -38.68
CA GLY A 421 37.01 21.03 -38.04
C GLY A 421 37.12 20.48 -36.62
N GLN A 422 37.65 19.26 -36.51
CA GLN A 422 38.15 18.59 -35.30
C GLN A 422 37.10 18.17 -34.24
N LEU A 423 36.82 16.87 -34.14
CA LEU A 423 37.26 16.02 -33.01
C LEU A 423 36.66 14.61 -33.09
N LEU A 424 37.57 13.64 -33.28
CA LEU A 424 37.52 12.20 -32.99
C LEU A 424 37.04 11.20 -34.09
N PRO A 425 37.75 10.07 -34.27
CA PRO A 425 37.57 9.15 -35.38
C PRO A 425 36.55 8.05 -35.05
N VAL A 426 35.53 7.94 -35.89
CA VAL A 426 34.66 6.75 -35.95
C VAL A 426 35.37 5.73 -36.83
N ALA A 427 35.67 4.55 -36.29
CA ALA A 427 36.08 3.41 -37.09
C ALA A 427 34.88 2.98 -37.95
N LEU A 428 34.91 3.31 -39.26
CA LEU A 428 34.01 2.72 -40.23
C LEU A 428 34.40 1.24 -40.43
N VAL A 429 33.48 0.34 -40.10
CA VAL A 429 33.46 -1.00 -40.71
C VAL A 429 33.04 -0.80 -42.16
N GLU A 430 33.99 -0.92 -43.08
CA GLU A 430 33.75 -0.89 -44.52
C GLU A 430 33.27 -2.29 -44.95
N LEU A 431 31.97 -2.43 -45.20
CA LEU A 431 31.43 -3.60 -45.89
C LEU A 431 31.81 -3.45 -47.37
N LYS A 432 32.79 -4.25 -47.80
CA LYS A 432 33.20 -4.32 -49.21
C LYS A 432 32.02 -4.78 -50.08
N ASP A 433 31.71 -3.96 -51.08
CA ASP A 433 30.74 -4.26 -52.14
C ASP A 433 31.11 -5.57 -52.86
N PHE A 434 30.09 -6.38 -53.14
CA PHE A 434 30.21 -7.57 -53.99
C PHE A 434 30.25 -7.13 -55.47
N GLU A 435 31.44 -7.05 -56.04
CA GLU A 435 31.61 -6.99 -57.50
C GLU A 435 31.36 -8.35 -58.16
N GLY A 436 30.64 -8.33 -59.28
CA GLY A 436 30.12 -9.50 -59.97
C GLY A 436 31.18 -10.41 -60.58
N PHE A 437 30.93 -11.71 -60.51
CA PHE A 437 31.72 -12.75 -61.16
C PHE A 437 31.57 -12.67 -62.68
N ALA A 438 32.68 -12.35 -63.36
CA ALA A 438 32.89 -12.73 -64.75
C ALA A 438 34.37 -13.11 -64.96
N ASP A 439 34.56 -14.37 -65.36
CA ASP A 439 35.71 -14.95 -66.06
C ASP A 439 37.11 -14.88 -65.43
N GLN A 440 37.48 -15.94 -64.70
CA GLN A 440 38.86 -16.42 -64.63
C GLN A 440 38.93 -17.95 -64.83
N PRO A 441 39.87 -18.46 -65.65
CA PRO A 441 39.92 -19.87 -66.01
C PRO A 441 40.49 -20.75 -64.89
N LEU A 442 40.00 -21.99 -64.84
CA LEU A 442 40.45 -23.05 -63.94
C LEU A 442 41.95 -23.34 -64.12
N ILE A 443 42.74 -23.16 -63.06
CA ILE A 443 44.11 -23.66 -62.98
C ILE A 443 44.08 -25.02 -62.29
N ASP A 444 44.09 -26.06 -63.12
CA ASP A 444 44.51 -27.42 -62.81
C ASP A 444 46.03 -27.49 -63.01
N GLU A 445 46.83 -27.68 -61.95
CA GLU A 445 48.07 -28.48 -61.89
C GLU A 445 48.78 -28.37 -60.50
N PRO A 446 49.58 -29.38 -60.08
CA PRO A 446 49.80 -29.70 -58.67
C PRO A 446 51.03 -29.06 -57.99
N VAL A 447 51.02 -29.16 -56.65
CA VAL A 447 51.98 -28.69 -55.64
C VAL A 447 53.36 -29.39 -55.68
N THR A 448 54.44 -28.61 -55.58
CA THR A 448 55.79 -28.91 -55.04
C THR A 448 56.40 -27.57 -54.60
N GLY A 449 57.08 -27.30 -53.48
CA GLY A 449 57.79 -28.08 -52.47
C GLY A 449 59.13 -27.37 -52.18
N ALA A 450 59.35 -26.87 -50.96
CA ALA A 450 60.65 -26.55 -50.28
C ALA A 450 60.30 -25.67 -49.05
N GLY A 451 60.67 -25.94 -47.79
CA GLY A 451 61.84 -26.61 -47.25
C GLY A 451 62.48 -25.61 -46.26
N ASN A 452 62.33 -25.88 -44.96
CA ASN A 452 62.86 -25.10 -43.83
C ASN A 452 64.18 -25.75 -43.38
N ASP A 453 65.31 -25.03 -43.31
CA ASP A 453 66.54 -25.58 -42.71
C ASP A 453 67.64 -24.56 -42.27
N ASP A 454 67.31 -23.32 -41.89
CA ASP A 454 68.34 -22.25 -41.93
C ASP A 454 68.61 -21.43 -40.67
N LEU A 455 68.04 -21.63 -39.47
CA LEU A 455 68.44 -20.72 -38.37
C LEU A 455 68.32 -21.23 -36.92
N TYR A 456 68.97 -22.35 -36.62
CA TYR A 456 69.53 -22.61 -35.28
C TYR A 456 71.06 -22.59 -35.36
N ALA A 457 71.72 -21.51 -34.91
CA ALA A 457 73.10 -21.55 -34.43
C ALA A 457 73.36 -20.40 -33.44
N ILE A 458 73.88 -20.78 -32.27
CA ILE A 458 74.02 -20.06 -30.99
C ILE A 458 75.36 -19.26 -30.96
N ASP A 459 75.45 -18.18 -30.18
CA ASP A 459 76.73 -17.68 -29.63
C ASP A 459 76.68 -17.63 -28.09
N ASP A 460 77.38 -18.57 -27.47
CA ASP A 460 77.48 -18.85 -26.03
C ASP A 460 78.73 -18.21 -25.37
N SER A 461 79.24 -17.07 -25.87
CA SER A 461 80.58 -16.58 -25.48
C SER A 461 80.70 -15.25 -24.74
N GLN A 462 79.65 -14.66 -24.14
CA GLN A 462 79.82 -13.43 -23.33
C GLN A 462 79.44 -13.53 -21.85
N VAL A 463 80.49 -13.55 -21.03
CA VAL A 463 80.58 -13.54 -19.57
C VAL A 463 80.14 -12.19 -18.97
N CYS A 464 79.37 -12.24 -17.89
CA CYS A 464 78.85 -11.10 -17.12
C CYS A 464 79.94 -10.38 -16.31
N ASP A 465 80.09 -9.06 -16.48
CA ASP A 465 81.04 -8.23 -15.71
C ASP A 465 80.34 -7.47 -14.57
N ALA A 466 80.79 -7.72 -13.34
CA ALA A 466 80.10 -7.46 -12.08
C ALA A 466 80.29 -6.03 -11.49
N LYS A 467 80.53 -5.01 -12.32
CA LYS A 467 80.83 -3.65 -11.83
C LYS A 467 79.99 -2.50 -12.40
N ARG A 468 78.87 -2.78 -13.06
CA ARG A 468 77.86 -1.75 -13.40
C ARG A 468 76.61 -1.89 -12.52
N LYS A 469 76.27 -0.80 -11.84
CA LYS A 469 74.94 -0.57 -11.25
C LYS A 469 73.98 -0.23 -12.38
N ASP A 470 73.32 -1.25 -12.91
CA ASP A 470 71.95 -1.32 -13.46
C ASP A 470 71.69 -2.78 -13.88
N PRO A 471 70.45 -3.31 -13.74
CA PRO A 471 70.18 -4.69 -13.33
C PRO A 471 70.43 -5.77 -14.42
N PRO A 472 70.75 -7.03 -14.05
CA PRO A 472 71.93 -7.68 -14.61
C PRO A 472 71.69 -8.67 -15.76
N CYS A 473 72.48 -8.44 -16.82
CA CYS A 473 73.14 -9.36 -17.77
C CYS A 473 72.31 -10.46 -18.45
N LYS A 474 72.08 -10.44 -19.77
CA LYS A 474 72.40 -9.48 -20.84
C LYS A 474 71.14 -9.15 -21.60
#